data_AF-A0A101XQZ6-F1
#
_entry.id   AF-A0A101XQZ6-F1
#
_cell.length_a   1.000
_cell.length_b   1.000
_cell.length_c   1.000
_cell.angle_alpha   90.00
_cell.angle_beta   90.00
_cell.angle_gamma   90.00
#
_symmetry.space_group_name_H-M   'P 1'
#
loop_
_entity.id
_entity.type
_entity.pdbx_description
1 polymer ?
#
loop_
_entity_poly.entity_id
_entity_poly.type
_entity_poly.pdbx_seq_one_letter_code
_entity_poly.pdbx_strand_id
1 'polypeptide(L)'
;MGMEKTMAGTESTTAGMENTTMGTKNTMAGMKNTTVGTKNTTVGTKNTMAGMENTTVGMENTMVGTESTMAGITVEFGTIKYKRSVLCGRPFVIFV
;
A
#
# COMPACT_ATOMS: atom_id res chain seq x y z
N MET A 1 15.08 8.03 -18.88
CA MET A 1 14.86 6.57 -18.87
C MET A 1 13.78 6.28 -17.83
N GLY A 2 12.52 6.22 -18.26
CA GLY A 2 11.42 5.84 -17.38
C GLY A 2 11.55 4.36 -17.03
N MET A 3 11.75 4.05 -15.75
CA MET A 3 11.77 2.68 -15.25
C MET A 3 10.37 2.32 -14.80
N GLU A 4 9.46 2.19 -15.76
CA GLU A 4 8.14 1.62 -15.51
C GLU A 4 8.27 0.09 -15.47
N LYS A 5 7.72 -0.53 -14.43
CA LYS A 5 7.76 -1.99 -14.24
C LYS A 5 6.35 -2.50 -13.97
N THR A 6 5.87 -3.41 -14.81
CA THR A 6 4.60 -4.11 -14.60
C THR A 6 4.87 -5.59 -14.39
N MET A 7 4.36 -6.15 -13.29
CA MET A 7 4.58 -7.55 -12.92
C MET A 7 3.27 -8.20 -12.45
N ALA A 8 3.07 -9.46 -12.82
CA ALA A 8 1.95 -10.25 -12.34
C ALA A 8 2.43 -11.65 -11.89
N GLY A 9 2.05 -12.07 -10.69
CA GLY A 9 2.49 -13.36 -10.15
C GLY A 9 2.09 -13.57 -8.70
N THR A 10 2.29 -14.78 -8.19
CA THR A 10 1.96 -15.10 -6.78
C THR A 10 2.84 -14.35 -5.81
N GLU A 11 4.14 -14.25 -6.11
CA GLU A 11 5.11 -13.46 -5.38
C GLU A 11 5.85 -12.54 -6.35
N SER A 12 5.94 -11.25 -6.03
CA SER A 12 6.61 -10.27 -6.89
C SER A 12 7.34 -9.23 -6.06
N THR A 13 8.59 -8.96 -6.45
CA THR A 13 9.42 -7.92 -5.82
C THR A 13 9.91 -6.97 -6.89
N THR A 14 9.52 -5.70 -6.78
CA THR A 14 9.79 -4.69 -7.80
C THR A 14 10.37 -3.43 -7.17
N ALA A 15 11.42 -2.88 -7.78
CA ALA A 15 11.96 -1.57 -7.41
C ALA A 15 12.12 -0.70 -8.66
N GLY A 16 11.70 0.56 -8.57
CA GLY A 16 11.64 1.46 -9.73
C GLY A 16 10.93 2.77 -9.43
N MET A 17 10.89 3.67 -10.41
CA MET A 17 10.22 4.97 -10.25
C MET A 17 8.70 4.82 -10.31
N GLU A 18 8.21 3.98 -11.22
CA GLU A 18 6.79 3.68 -11.44
C GLU A 18 6.61 2.16 -11.52
N ASN A 19 5.99 1.57 -10.49
CA ASN A 19 5.78 0.13 -10.42
C ASN A 19 4.31 -0.20 -10.34
N THR A 20 3.86 -1.14 -11.16
CA THR A 20 2.53 -1.74 -11.08
C THR A 20 2.69 -3.23 -10.85
N THR A 21 2.07 -3.78 -9.81
CA THR A 21 2.13 -5.22 -9.54
C THR A 21 0.77 -5.78 -9.15
N MET A 22 0.43 -6.94 -9.71
CA MET A 22 -0.78 -7.68 -9.38
C MET A 22 -0.44 -9.09 -8.92
N GLY A 23 -0.90 -9.50 -7.74
CA GLY A 23 -0.45 -10.76 -7.18
C GLY A 23 -0.95 -11.07 -5.79
N THR A 24 -0.59 -12.23 -5.24
CA THR A 24 -1.00 -12.58 -3.87
C THR A 24 -0.08 -11.94 -2.84
N LYS A 25 1.22 -11.88 -3.09
CA LYS A 25 2.23 -11.35 -2.16
C LYS A 25 3.23 -10.46 -2.88
N ASN A 26 3.08 -9.15 -2.71
CA ASN A 26 3.82 -8.18 -3.49
C ASN A 26 4.67 -7.28 -2.59
N THR A 27 5.93 -7.06 -2.96
CA THR A 27 6.82 -6.12 -2.28
C THR A 27 7.32 -5.09 -3.29
N MET A 28 7.07 -3.81 -3.04
CA MET A 28 7.45 -2.74 -3.97
C MET A 28 8.20 -1.61 -3.29
N ALA A 29 9.19 -1.05 -3.98
CA ALA A 29 9.93 0.12 -3.54
C ALA A 29 10.05 1.15 -4.67
N GLY A 30 9.63 2.39 -4.46
CA GLY A 30 9.63 3.36 -5.55
C GLY A 30 9.04 4.72 -5.26
N MET A 31 9.00 5.59 -6.27
CA MET A 31 8.38 6.91 -6.11
C MET A 31 6.86 6.84 -6.27
N LYS A 32 6.39 6.07 -7.25
CA LYS A 32 4.99 5.79 -7.53
C LYS A 32 4.76 4.29 -7.65
N ASN A 33 3.83 3.77 -6.87
CA ASN A 33 3.62 2.35 -6.74
C ASN A 33 2.12 2.04 -6.76
N THR A 34 1.69 1.14 -7.62
CA THR A 34 0.32 0.61 -7.66
C THR A 34 0.33 -0.89 -7.44
N THR A 35 -0.35 -1.37 -6.41
CA THR A 35 -0.42 -2.81 -6.12
C THR A 35 -1.85 -3.28 -5.94
N VAL A 36 -2.18 -4.41 -6.55
CA VAL A 36 -3.47 -5.09 -6.35
C VAL A 36 -3.20 -6.53 -5.91
N GLY A 37 -3.67 -6.92 -4.74
CA GLY A 37 -3.31 -8.22 -4.20
C GLY A 37 -3.75 -8.51 -2.76
N THR A 38 -3.54 -9.74 -2.30
CA THR A 38 -3.99 -10.14 -0.96
C THR A 38 -3.05 -9.65 0.16
N LYS A 39 -1.73 -9.73 -0.02
CA LYS A 39 -0.70 -9.34 0.95
C LYS A 39 0.32 -8.42 0.28
N ASN A 40 0.16 -7.11 0.44
CA ASN A 40 1.02 -6.16 -0.26
C ASN A 40 1.86 -5.35 0.72
N THR A 41 3.14 -5.16 0.42
CA THR A 41 4.05 -4.27 1.13
C THR A 41 4.63 -3.27 0.16
N THR A 42 4.54 -1.99 0.45
CA THR A 42 5.06 -0.94 -0.44
C THR A 42 5.75 0.16 0.34
N VAL A 43 6.91 0.58 -0.14
CA VAL A 43 7.67 1.71 0.40
C VAL A 43 7.88 2.74 -0.71
N GLY A 44 7.46 3.97 -0.49
CA GLY A 44 7.57 4.97 -1.55
C GLY A 44 6.91 6.29 -1.29
N THR A 45 7.06 7.25 -2.20
CA THR A 45 6.47 8.59 -2.02
C THR A 45 4.96 8.56 -2.22
N LYS A 46 4.47 7.95 -3.29
CA LYS A 46 3.06 7.90 -3.68
C LYS A 46 2.65 6.45 -3.95
N ASN A 47 1.79 5.91 -3.11
CA ASN A 47 1.47 4.48 -3.15
C ASN A 47 -0.04 4.27 -3.18
N THR A 48 -0.51 3.44 -4.10
CA THR A 48 -1.91 3.04 -4.25
C THR A 48 -2.01 1.53 -4.12
N MET A 49 -2.75 1.05 -3.12
CA MET A 49 -2.84 -0.38 -2.83
C MET A 49 -4.29 -0.84 -2.68
N ALA A 50 -4.59 -2.00 -3.23
CA ALA A 50 -5.91 -2.63 -3.14
C ALA A 50 -5.81 -4.11 -2.74
N GLY A 51 -6.54 -4.50 -1.70
CA GLY A 51 -6.81 -5.89 -1.34
C GLY A 51 -6.82 -6.15 0.17
N MET A 52 -6.60 -7.39 0.62
CA MET A 52 -7.01 -7.81 1.97
C MET A 52 -6.09 -7.31 3.08
N GLU A 53 -4.79 -7.59 2.98
CA GLU A 53 -3.74 -7.23 3.94
C GLU A 53 -2.70 -6.35 3.25
N ASN A 54 -2.55 -5.12 3.70
CA ASN A 54 -1.67 -4.18 3.03
C ASN A 54 -0.83 -3.38 4.03
N THR A 55 0.45 -3.19 3.72
CA THR A 55 1.38 -2.36 4.49
C THR A 55 2.04 -1.34 3.58
N THR A 56 1.94 -0.05 3.93
CA THR A 56 2.54 1.03 3.15
C THR A 56 3.34 1.97 4.02
N VAL A 57 4.51 2.39 3.53
CA VAL A 57 5.33 3.44 4.16
C VAL A 57 5.62 4.52 3.11
N GLY A 58 5.21 5.76 3.36
CA GLY A 58 5.31 6.80 2.34
C GLY A 58 4.74 8.16 2.68
N MET A 59 4.90 9.14 1.79
CA MET A 59 4.32 10.48 2.01
C MET A 59 2.83 10.54 1.67
N GLU A 60 2.42 9.98 0.53
CA GLU A 60 1.04 9.93 0.05
C GLU A 60 0.64 8.48 -0.17
N ASN A 61 -0.27 7.97 0.67
CA ASN A 61 -0.71 6.59 0.58
C ASN A 61 -2.23 6.52 0.43
N THR A 62 -2.68 5.79 -0.59
CA THR A 62 -4.09 5.46 -0.82
C THR A 62 -4.26 3.95 -0.76
N MET A 63 -5.23 3.52 0.03
CA MET A 63 -5.39 2.12 0.38
C MET A 63 -6.85 1.72 0.40
N VAL A 64 -7.16 0.59 -0.23
CA VAL A 64 -8.49 -0.02 -0.23
C VAL A 64 -8.37 -1.46 0.23
N GLY A 65 -8.95 -1.79 1.39
CA GLY A 65 -8.73 -3.12 1.95
C GLY A 65 -9.41 -3.38 3.28
N THR A 66 -9.35 -4.64 3.72
CA THR A 66 -9.96 -5.10 4.97
C THR A 66 -9.02 -4.87 6.16
N GLU A 67 -7.73 -5.18 5.99
CA GLU A 67 -6.67 -5.00 6.95
C GLU A 67 -5.55 -4.19 6.32
N SER A 68 -5.29 -2.99 6.84
CA SER A 68 -4.31 -2.11 6.21
C SER A 68 -3.57 -1.25 7.22
N THR A 69 -2.25 -1.26 7.11
CA THR A 69 -1.32 -0.48 7.92
C THR A 69 -0.63 0.53 7.02
N MET A 70 -0.67 1.81 7.39
CA MET A 70 0.03 2.86 6.65
C MET A 70 0.80 3.75 7.62
N ALA A 71 2.03 4.08 7.24
CA ALA A 71 2.86 5.06 7.93
C ALA A 71 3.22 6.17 6.94
N GLY A 72 2.82 7.41 7.24
CA GLY A 72 3.01 8.51 6.31
C GLY A 72 2.45 9.85 6.75
N ILE A 73 2.68 10.87 5.93
CA ILE A 73 2.20 12.23 6.16
C ILE A 73 0.73 12.34 5.75
N THR A 74 0.39 11.81 4.58
CA THR A 74 -0.96 11.87 3.99
C THR A 74 -1.47 10.45 3.73
N VAL A 75 -2.66 10.16 4.24
CA VAL A 75 -3.23 8.82 4.21
C VAL A 75 -4.73 8.87 3.87
N GLU A 76 -5.12 8.21 2.78
CA GLU A 76 -6.51 8.06 2.34
C GLU A 76 -6.94 6.58 2.40
N PHE A 77 -8.10 6.33 3.03
CA PHE A 77 -8.67 4.98 3.15
C PHE A 77 -9.98 4.90 2.36
N GLY A 78 -10.05 4.01 1.37
CA GLY A 78 -11.29 3.59 0.72
C GLY A 78 -11.95 2.45 1.50
N THR A 79 -13.19 2.64 1.91
CA THR A 79 -13.95 1.83 2.88
C THR A 79 -14.07 0.33 2.55
N ILE A 80 -13.56 -0.54 3.44
CA ILE A 80 -14.22 -1.72 3.99
C ILE A 80 -13.90 -1.72 5.50
N LYS A 81 -14.94 -1.81 6.35
CA LYS A 81 -14.84 -1.58 7.81
C LYS A 81 -13.90 -2.59 8.49
N TYR A 82 -12.72 -2.15 8.95
CA TYR A 82 -12.11 -2.37 10.28
C TYR A 82 -10.81 -1.53 10.32
N LYS A 83 -10.62 -0.65 11.31
CA LYS A 83 -9.50 0.30 11.32
C LYS A 83 -8.69 0.21 12.62
N ARG A 84 -7.50 -0.40 12.55
CA ARG A 84 -6.42 -0.14 13.50
C ARG A 84 -5.35 0.64 12.73
N SER A 85 -5.15 1.91 13.10
CA SER A 85 -4.04 2.70 12.57
C SER A 85 -3.34 3.40 13.73
N VAL A 86 -2.04 3.13 13.83
CA VAL A 86 -1.14 3.73 14.81
C VAL A 86 -0.58 4.98 14.14
N LEU A 87 -1.03 6.16 14.58
CA LEU A 87 -0.37 7.42 14.28
C LEU A 87 0.36 7.84 15.56
N CYS A 88 1.65 8.12 15.41
CA CYS A 88 2.53 8.77 16.40
C CYS A 88 1.81 9.14 17.72
N GLY A 89 1.79 8.18 18.67
CA GLY A 89 1.42 8.43 20.07
C GLY A 89 -0.02 8.24 20.53
N ARG A 90 -1.06 8.15 19.66
CA ARG A 90 -2.43 7.85 20.17
C ARG A 90 -3.26 6.97 19.23
N PRO A 91 -3.66 5.75 19.64
CA PRO A 91 -4.65 4.98 18.90
C PRO A 91 -6.03 5.61 19.13
N PHE A 92 -6.71 6.02 18.06
CA PHE A 92 -8.15 6.27 18.11
C PHE A 92 -8.87 5.39 17.09
N VAL A 93 -9.73 4.53 17.62
CA VAL A 93 -10.65 3.67 16.89
C VAL A 93 -12.00 4.39 16.90
N ILE A 94 -12.50 4.79 15.74
CA ILE A 94 -13.86 5.35 15.62
C ILE A 94 -14.76 4.21 15.15
N PHE A 95 -15.71 3.83 16.00
CA PHE A 95 -16.76 2.86 15.71
C PHE A 95 -17.86 3.53 14.89
N VAL A 96 -18.27 2.91 13.78
CA VAL A 96 -19.64 3.02 13.25
C VAL A 96 -20.19 1.62 13.09
#